data_AF-A0A1S2LYL4-F1
#
_entry.id   AF-A0A1S2LYL4-F1
#
_cell.length_a   1.000
_cell.length_b   1.000
_cell.length_c   1.000
_cell.angle_alpha   90.00
_cell.angle_beta   90.00
_cell.angle_gamma   90.00
#
_symmetry.space_group_name_H-M   'P 1'
#
loop_
_entity.id
_entity.type
_entity.pdbx_description
1 polymer ?
#
loop_
_entity_poly.entity_id
_entity_poly.type
_entity_poly.pdbx_seq_one_letter_code
_entity_poly.pdbx_strand_id
1 'polypeptide(L)'
;MAYIVALLITAFCLYIVITPLLRPKVELEAVKIVDDMDDISLKNIYATLNELEMDYHMQKLSEEDYSRLKVEYEKLAAEFIAKENRDKTTTNTNESVVKDIEAEIEEELAKLRKERRGD
;
A
#
# COMPACT_ATOMS: atom_id res chain seq x y z
N MET A 1 42.30 28.61 15.44
CA MET A 1 41.98 27.73 14.30
C MET A 1 41.41 26.39 14.75
N ALA A 2 42.11 25.57 15.56
CA ALA A 2 41.63 24.25 15.99
C ALA A 2 40.25 24.27 16.69
N TYR A 3 40.01 25.24 17.59
CA TYR A 3 38.72 25.36 18.30
C TYR A 3 37.55 25.76 17.39
N ILE A 4 37.82 26.50 16.31
CA ILE A 4 36.80 26.91 15.34
C ILE A 4 36.36 25.68 14.52
N VAL A 5 37.32 24.86 14.12
CA VAL A 5 37.06 23.58 13.43
C VAL A 5 36.28 22.62 14.34
N ALA A 6 36.67 22.51 15.61
CA ALA A 6 35.96 21.68 16.58
C ALA A 6 34.49 22.13 16.76
N LEU A 7 34.26 23.44 16.89
CA LEU A 7 32.90 24.00 17.05
C LEU A 7 32.02 23.73 15.82
N LEU A 8 32.56 23.88 14.61
CA LEU A 8 31.83 23.58 13.37
C LEU A 8 31.41 22.11 13.28
N ILE A 9 32.30 21.17 13.65
CA ILE A 9 31.99 19.74 13.67
C ILE A 9 30.90 19.44 14.69
N THR A 10 31.00 20.00 15.90
CA THR A 10 29.98 19.82 16.94
C THR A 10 28.62 20.37 16.51
N ALA A 11 28.59 21.55 15.90
CA ALA A 11 27.36 22.15 15.39
C ALA A 11 26.73 21.32 14.26
N PHE A 12 27.56 20.76 13.37
CA PHE A 12 27.10 19.88 12.29
C PHE A 12 26.50 18.57 12.82
N CYS A 13 27.15 17.94 13.80
CA CYS A 13 26.60 16.75 14.47
C CYS A 13 25.26 17.06 15.16
N LEU A 14 25.17 18.17 15.88
CA LEU A 14 23.91 18.61 16.51
C LEU A 14 22.82 18.87 15.48
N TYR A 15 23.15 19.50 14.35
CA TYR A 15 22.21 19.75 13.27
C TYR A 15 21.59 18.44 12.73
N ILE A 16 22.41 17.42 12.48
CA ILE A 16 21.91 16.11 11.99
C ILE A 16 20.96 15.46 12.98
N VAL A 17 21.19 15.62 14.29
CA VAL A 17 20.35 14.98 15.33
C VAL A 17 19.06 15.77 15.60
N ILE A 18 19.14 17.10 15.60
CA ILE A 18 17.99 17.98 15.88
C ILE A 18 17.03 18.02 14.68
N THR A 19 17.56 17.98 13.45
CA THR A 19 16.76 18.07 12.23
C THR A 19 15.65 17.01 12.14
N PRO A 20 15.87 15.70 12.34
CA PRO A 20 14.79 14.70 12.30
C PRO A 20 13.81 14.84 13.46
N LEU A 21 14.23 15.40 14.59
CA LEU A 21 13.37 15.58 15.77
C LEU A 21 12.41 16.76 15.63
N LEU A 22 12.84 17.83 14.94
CA LEU A 22 12.02 19.03 14.69
C LEU A 22 11.32 19.01 13.34
N ARG A 23 11.64 18.05 12.46
CA ARG A 23 10.88 17.88 11.23
C ARG A 23 9.43 17.56 11.61
N PRO A 24 8.45 18.40 11.22
CA PRO A 24 7.06 18.00 11.31
C PRO A 24 6.94 16.68 10.56
N LYS A 25 6.15 15.74 11.08
CA LYS A 25 5.83 14.52 10.37
C LYS A 25 5.26 14.96 9.04
N VAL A 26 6.09 14.91 8.00
CA VAL A 26 5.62 14.91 6.63
C VAL A 26 4.71 13.70 6.63
N GLU A 27 3.41 13.93 6.57
CA GLU A 27 2.49 12.89 6.15
C GLU A 27 3.07 12.43 4.83
N LEU A 28 3.81 11.34 4.90
CA LEU A 28 4.13 10.55 3.73
C LEU A 28 2.75 10.28 3.19
N GLU A 29 2.35 11.01 2.14
CA GLU A 29 1.28 10.56 1.27
C GLU A 29 1.61 9.09 1.07
N ALA A 30 0.76 8.25 1.64
CA ALA A 30 0.97 6.83 1.60
C ALA A 30 1.06 6.51 0.13
N VAL A 31 2.29 6.31 -0.36
CA VAL A 31 2.52 5.63 -1.62
C VAL A 31 1.74 4.37 -1.41
N LYS A 32 0.57 4.31 -2.08
CA LYS A 32 -0.29 3.15 -2.10
C LYS A 32 0.58 2.12 -2.77
N ILE A 33 1.35 1.38 -1.97
CA ILE A 33 1.99 0.16 -2.40
C ILE A 33 0.79 -0.64 -2.89
N VAL A 34 0.64 -0.73 -4.20
CA VAL A 34 -0.27 -1.69 -4.80
C VAL A 34 0.24 -3.01 -4.25
N ASP A 35 -0.52 -3.57 -3.33
CA ASP A 35 -0.09 -4.65 -2.46
C ASP A 35 -0.08 -5.93 -3.29
N ASP A 36 0.91 -6.07 -4.18
CA ASP A 36 1.19 -7.31 -4.91
C ASP A 36 1.45 -8.47 -3.93
N MET A 37 1.65 -8.20 -2.62
CA MET A 37 1.74 -9.22 -1.59
C MET A 37 0.40 -9.92 -1.32
N ASP A 38 -0.75 -9.28 -1.57
CA ASP A 38 -2.05 -9.92 -1.38
C ASP A 38 -2.32 -10.98 -2.47
N ASP A 39 -1.95 -10.70 -3.73
CA ASP A 39 -2.00 -11.67 -4.83
C ASP A 39 -1.02 -12.84 -4.62
N ILE A 40 0.18 -12.53 -4.09
CA ILE A 40 1.16 -13.54 -3.67
C ILE A 40 0.58 -14.39 -2.53
N SER A 41 -0.16 -13.78 -1.60
CA SER A 41 -0.75 -14.47 -0.44
C SER A 41 -1.87 -15.43 -0.83
N LEU A 42 -2.79 -15.02 -1.72
CA LEU A 42 -3.86 -15.90 -2.21
C LEU A 42 -3.28 -17.09 -2.99
N LYS A 43 -2.29 -16.83 -3.86
CA LYS A 43 -1.60 -17.89 -4.63
C LYS A 43 -0.89 -18.89 -3.71
N ASN A 44 -0.28 -18.42 -2.62
CA ASN A 44 0.36 -19.28 -1.64
C ASN A 44 -0.67 -20.17 -0.93
N ILE A 45 -1.85 -19.64 -0.56
CA ILE A 45 -2.92 -20.43 0.05
C ILE A 45 -3.38 -21.55 -0.90
N TYR A 46 -3.59 -21.24 -2.17
CA TYR A 46 -3.95 -22.26 -3.17
C TYR A 46 -2.85 -23.31 -3.36
N ALA A 47 -1.58 -22.90 -3.36
CA ALA A 47 -0.46 -23.83 -3.44
C ALA A 47 -0.42 -24.78 -2.24
N THR A 48 -0.63 -24.26 -1.03
CA THR A 48 -0.69 -25.08 0.20
C THR A 48 -1.87 -26.04 0.18
N LEU A 49 -3.03 -25.62 -0.34
CA LEU A 49 -4.19 -26.49 -0.47
C LEU A 49 -3.92 -27.65 -1.44
N ASN A 50 -3.25 -27.35 -2.56
CA ASN A 50 -2.88 -28.36 -3.55
C ASN A 50 -1.85 -29.36 -3.01
N GLU A 51 -0.86 -28.89 -2.24
CA GLU A 51 0.11 -29.77 -1.56
C GLU A 51 -0.59 -30.67 -0.53
N LEU A 52 -1.51 -30.11 0.25
CA LEU A 52 -2.33 -30.85 1.22
C LEU A 52 -3.17 -31.94 0.55
N GLU A 53 -3.81 -31.64 -0.59
CA GLU A 53 -4.54 -32.62 -1.39
C GLU A 53 -3.64 -33.71 -1.92
N MET A 54 -2.44 -33.36 -2.39
CA MET A 54 -1.46 -34.32 -2.85
C MET A 54 -1.01 -35.25 -1.71
N ASP A 55 -0.76 -34.73 -0.52
CA ASP A 55 -0.35 -35.52 0.65
C ASP A 55 -1.47 -36.45 1.16
N TYR A 56 -2.73 -36.01 1.08
CA TYR A 56 -3.89 -36.88 1.33
C TYR A 56 -3.97 -38.01 0.29
N HIS A 57 -3.82 -37.71 -1.00
CA HIS A 57 -3.79 -38.72 -2.06
C HIS A 57 -2.62 -39.69 -1.93
N MET A 58 -1.51 -39.25 -1.34
CA MET A 58 -0.35 -40.07 -0.99
C MET A 58 -0.53 -40.87 0.30
N GLN A 59 -1.70 -40.84 0.94
CA GLN A 59 -2.00 -41.52 2.22
C GLN A 59 -1.07 -41.09 3.36
N LYS A 60 -0.46 -39.90 3.28
CA LYS A 60 0.36 -39.34 4.37
C LYS A 60 -0.49 -38.68 5.46
N LEU A 61 -1.77 -38.42 5.16
CA LEU A 61 -2.68 -37.71 6.03
C LEU A 61 -3.98 -38.51 6.20
N SER A 62 -4.53 -38.49 7.42
CA SER A 62 -5.84 -39.08 7.70
C SER A 62 -6.96 -38.25 7.07
N GLU A 63 -8.10 -38.88 6.79
CA GLU A 63 -9.27 -38.18 6.22
C GLU A 63 -9.82 -37.10 7.18
N GLU A 64 -9.78 -37.36 8.50
CA GLU A 64 -10.18 -36.38 9.53
C GLU A 64 -9.27 -35.16 9.53
N ASP A 65 -7.94 -35.37 9.49
CA ASP A 65 -6.97 -34.27 9.50
C ASP A 65 -7.02 -33.48 8.19
N TYR A 66 -7.17 -34.16 7.05
CA TYR A 66 -7.36 -33.53 5.75
C TYR A 66 -8.62 -32.65 5.73
N SER A 67 -9.76 -33.18 6.18
CA SER A 67 -11.02 -32.45 6.20
C SER A 67 -10.95 -31.20 7.08
N ARG A 68 -10.37 -31.32 8.28
CA ARG A 68 -10.18 -30.18 9.19
C ARG A 68 -9.33 -29.10 8.54
N LEU A 69 -8.17 -29.48 8.01
CA LEU A 69 -7.19 -28.53 7.49
C LEU A 69 -7.69 -27.87 6.18
N LYS A 70 -8.38 -28.63 5.33
CA LYS A 70 -9.04 -28.10 4.12
C LYS A 70 -10.01 -26.97 4.44
N VAL A 71 -10.89 -27.18 5.43
CA VAL A 71 -11.89 -26.17 5.82
C VAL A 71 -11.23 -24.91 6.37
N GLU A 72 -10.14 -25.04 7.12
CA GLU A 72 -9.39 -23.89 7.63
C GLU A 72 -8.75 -23.07 6.51
N TYR A 73 -8.11 -23.73 5.54
CA TYR A 73 -7.50 -23.04 4.39
C TYR A 73 -8.52 -22.43 3.43
N GLU A 74 -9.67 -23.08 3.22
CA GLU A 74 -10.78 -22.52 2.44
C GLU A 74 -11.37 -21.28 3.09
N LYS A 75 -11.52 -21.29 4.43
CA LYS A 75 -11.96 -20.12 5.19
C LYS A 75 -10.95 -18.98 5.10
N LEU A 76 -9.66 -19.28 5.18
CA LEU A 76 -8.60 -18.29 5.03
C LEU A 76 -8.62 -17.66 3.63
N ALA A 77 -8.75 -18.46 2.57
CA ALA A 77 -8.89 -17.96 1.21
C ALA A 77 -10.11 -17.04 1.03
N ALA A 78 -11.27 -17.42 1.61
CA ALA A 78 -12.47 -16.60 1.57
C ALA A 78 -12.30 -15.26 2.30
N GLU A 79 -11.56 -15.23 3.42
CA GLU A 79 -11.27 -14.02 4.16
C GLU A 79 -10.37 -13.06 3.36
N PHE A 80 -9.33 -13.58 2.69
CA PHE A 80 -8.48 -12.80 1.80
C PHE A 80 -9.27 -12.16 0.63
N ILE A 81 -10.12 -12.94 -0.04
CA ILE A 81 -10.99 -12.43 -1.12
C ILE A 81 -11.97 -11.37 -0.59
N ALA A 82 -12.54 -11.58 0.60
CA ALA A 82 -13.45 -10.63 1.20
C ALA A 82 -12.76 -9.32 1.59
N LYS A 83 -11.49 -9.37 2.03
CA LYS A 83 -10.68 -8.20 2.33
C LYS A 83 -10.35 -7.41 1.06
N GLU A 84 -9.91 -8.09 0.00
CA GLU A 84 -9.62 -7.47 -1.30
C GLU A 84 -10.83 -6.69 -1.86
N ASN A 85 -12.04 -7.26 -1.75
CA ASN A 85 -13.26 -6.61 -2.21
C ASN A 85 -13.66 -5.37 -1.38
N ARG A 86 -13.36 -5.34 -0.07
CA ARG A 86 -13.59 -4.16 0.77
C ARG A 86 -12.63 -3.04 0.43
N ASP A 87 -11.36 -3.34 0.22
CA ASP A 87 -10.34 -2.34 -0.11
C ASP A 87 -10.56 -1.72 -1.51
N LYS A 88 -11.13 -2.48 -2.45
CA LYS A 88 -11.59 -1.95 -3.75
C LYS A 88 -12.74 -0.94 -3.59
N THR A 89 -13.65 -1.14 -2.64
CA THR A 89 -14.80 -0.25 -2.43
C THR A 89 -14.37 1.13 -1.91
N THR A 90 -13.32 1.21 -1.09
CA THR A 90 -12.77 2.47 -0.58
C THR A 90 -12.15 3.34 -1.69
N THR A 91 -11.72 2.73 -2.79
CA THR A 91 -11.11 3.42 -3.94
C THR A 91 -12.13 4.25 -4.75
N ASN A 92 -13.43 3.94 -4.70
CA ASN A 92 -14.47 4.75 -5.35
C ASN A 92 -14.62 6.16 -4.77
N THR A 93 -14.10 6.42 -3.56
CA THR A 93 -14.08 7.77 -2.98
C THR A 93 -13.12 8.71 -3.73
N ASN A 94 -12.06 8.16 -4.32
CA ASN A 94 -11.10 8.96 -5.10
C ASN A 94 -11.66 9.42 -6.45
N GLU A 95 -12.66 8.73 -7.01
CA GLU A 95 -13.27 9.12 -8.28
C GLU A 95 -14.00 10.47 -8.18
N SER A 96 -14.61 10.76 -7.02
CA SER A 96 -15.23 12.07 -6.74
C SER A 96 -14.18 13.17 -6.66
N VAL A 97 -13.07 12.95 -5.96
CA VAL A 97 -11.99 13.93 -5.80
C VAL A 97 -11.29 14.21 -7.12
N VAL A 98 -11.05 13.17 -7.93
CA VAL A 98 -10.47 13.32 -9.27
C VAL A 98 -11.38 14.14 -10.19
N LYS A 99 -12.70 13.89 -10.14
CA LYS A 99 -13.68 14.64 -10.94
C LYS A 99 -13.76 16.12 -10.55
N ASP A 100 -13.65 16.43 -9.26
CA ASP A 100 -13.63 17.81 -8.77
C ASP A 100 -12.37 18.55 -9.23
N ILE A 101 -11.21 17.88 -9.20
CA ILE A 101 -9.93 18.43 -9.70
C ILE A 101 -9.98 18.66 -11.22
N GLU A 102 -10.54 17.73 -12.00
CA GLU A 102 -10.68 17.89 -13.46
C GLU A 102 -11.55 19.08 -13.84
N ALA A 103 -12.64 19.32 -13.09
CA ALA A 103 -13.53 20.46 -13.30
C ALA A 103 -12.83 21.80 -13.03
N GLU A 104 -12.01 21.88 -11.99
CA GLU A 104 -11.23 23.09 -11.65
C GLU A 104 -10.19 23.42 -12.74
N ILE A 105 -9.46 22.40 -13.22
CA ILE A 105 -8.47 22.56 -14.29
C ILE A 105 -9.12 23.05 -15.59
N GLU A 106 -10.29 22.52 -15.94
CA GLU A 106 -10.99 22.93 -17.16
C GLU A 106 -11.47 24.39 -17.09
N GLU A 107 -11.91 24.85 -15.92
CA GLU A 107 -12.30 26.25 -15.70
C GLU A 107 -11.10 27.21 -15.86
N GLU A 108 -9.94 26.87 -15.29
CA GLU A 108 -8.71 27.66 -15.45
C GLU A 108 -8.23 27.68 -16.90
N LEU A 109 -8.23 26.54 -17.58
CA LEU A 109 -7.87 26.47 -19.00
C LEU A 109 -8.82 27.31 -19.87
N ALA A 110 -10.11 27.36 -19.54
CA ALA A 110 -11.07 28.20 -20.25
C ALA A 110 -10.81 29.69 -20.03
N LYS A 111 -10.40 30.11 -18.82
CA LYS A 111 -9.98 31.49 -18.52
C LYS A 111 -8.75 31.89 -19.32
N LEU A 112 -7.71 31.05 -19.31
CA LEU A 112 -6.47 31.28 -20.07
C LEU A 112 -6.69 31.30 -21.59
N ARG A 113 -7.65 30.51 -22.11
CA ARG A 113 -8.03 30.54 -23.53
C ARG A 113 -8.79 31.80 -23.92
N LYS A 114 -9.59 32.38 -23.02
CA LYS A 114 -10.27 33.66 -23.24
C LYS A 114 -9.28 34.83 -23.22
N GLU A 115 -8.31 34.81 -22.30
CA GLU A 115 -7.23 35.81 -22.26
C GLU A 115 -6.37 35.79 -23.53
N ARG A 116 -6.08 34.61 -24.09
CA ARG A 116 -5.33 34.48 -25.36
C ARG A 116 -6.13 34.81 -26.63
N ARG A 117 -7.46 34.95 -26.55
CA ARG A 117 -8.33 35.32 -27.68
C ARG A 117 -8.78 36.78 -27.62
N GLY A 118 -8.38 37.52 -26.59
CA GLY A 118 -8.67 38.93 -26.40
C GLY A 118 -7.58 39.87 -26.90
N ASP A 119 -6.92 39.53 -28.00
CA ASP A 119 -6.02 40.39 -28.80
C ASP A 119 -6.29 40.14 -30.29
#